data_AF-A0A1V4Z0P9-F1
#
_entry.id   AF-A0A1V4Z0P9-F1
#
_cell.length_a   1.000
_cell.length_b   1.000
_cell.length_c   1.000
_cell.angle_alpha   90.00
_cell.angle_beta   90.00
_cell.angle_gamma   90.00
#
_symmetry.space_group_name_H-M   'P 1'
#
loop_
_entity.id
_entity.type
_entity.pdbx_description
1 polymer ?
#
loop_
_entity_poly.entity_id
_entity_poly.type
_entity_poly.pdbx_seq_one_letter_code
_entity_poly.pdbx_strand_id
1 'polypeptide(L)'
;MANNEMPDAEQIRDIMKALSETVPGLLEGLAKILYGAKESEEYGKAVANFFKALKESGMSNEQAYQLTRDYMSNMSLGNIVKGVAQSGDSDWKRKERSQED
;
A
#
# COMPACT_ATOMS: atom_id res chain seq x y z
N MET A 1 -0.12 -42.00 -3.80
CA MET A 1 0.80 -41.23 -4.63
C MET A 1 -0.02 -40.08 -5.19
N ALA A 2 0.29 -38.83 -4.87
CA ALA A 2 -0.45 -37.69 -5.41
C ALA A 2 0.00 -37.49 -6.87
N ASN A 3 -0.93 -37.61 -7.81
CA ASN A 3 -0.67 -37.36 -9.22
C ASN A 3 -0.34 -35.87 -9.39
N ASN A 4 0.90 -35.59 -9.79
CA ASN A 4 1.42 -34.25 -10.03
C ASN A 4 1.08 -33.83 -11.48
N GLU A 5 -0.18 -33.97 -11.87
CA GLU A 5 -0.66 -33.48 -13.16
C GLU A 5 -0.75 -31.95 -13.11
N MET A 6 -0.13 -31.30 -14.09
CA MET A 6 -0.21 -29.85 -14.23
C MET A 6 -1.69 -29.47 -14.44
N PRO A 7 -2.23 -28.46 -13.72
CA PRO A 7 -3.63 -28.08 -13.86
C PRO A 7 -3.93 -27.70 -15.30
N ASP A 8 -5.10 -28.10 -15.79
CA ASP A 8 -5.53 -27.74 -17.14
C ASP A 8 -5.90 -26.24 -17.25
N ALA A 9 -6.18 -25.78 -18.47
CA ALA A 9 -6.45 -24.37 -18.73
C ALA A 9 -7.73 -23.84 -18.03
N GLU A 10 -8.73 -24.70 -17.77
CA GLU A 10 -9.94 -24.31 -17.04
C GLU A 10 -9.64 -24.17 -15.55
N GLN A 11 -8.90 -25.11 -14.98
CA GLN A 11 -8.46 -25.05 -13.58
C GLN A 11 -7.56 -23.84 -13.30
N ILE A 12 -6.65 -23.52 -14.24
CA ILE A 12 -5.82 -22.30 -14.13
C ILE A 12 -6.69 -21.04 -14.19
N ARG A 13 -7.70 -21.00 -15.07
CA ARG A 13 -8.64 -19.87 -15.17
C ARG A 13 -9.39 -19.66 -13.86
N ASP A 14 -9.87 -20.72 -13.23
CA ASP A 14 -10.62 -20.64 -11.98
C ASP A 14 -9.75 -20.19 -10.81
N ILE A 15 -8.51 -20.69 -10.72
CA ILE A 15 -7.52 -20.22 -9.74
C ILE A 15 -7.24 -18.74 -9.92
N MET A 16 -7.00 -18.30 -11.16
CA MET A 16 -6.73 -16.90 -11.48
C MET A 16 -7.93 -16.00 -11.16
N LYS A 17 -9.16 -16.50 -11.38
CA LYS A 17 -10.39 -15.77 -11.06
C LYS A 17 -10.55 -15.62 -9.55
N ALA A 18 -10.38 -16.69 -8.76
CA ALA A 18 -10.42 -16.63 -7.31
C ALA A 18 -9.35 -15.68 -6.71
N LEU A 19 -8.14 -15.70 -7.28
CA LEU A 19 -7.08 -14.74 -6.94
C LEU A 19 -7.50 -13.30 -7.27
N SER A 20 -8.06 -13.07 -8.46
CA SER A 20 -8.51 -11.74 -8.89
C SER A 20 -9.64 -11.18 -8.03
N GLU A 21 -10.44 -12.02 -7.39
CA GLU A 21 -11.52 -11.61 -6.48
C GLU A 21 -10.97 -11.32 -5.06
N THR A 22 -9.97 -12.08 -4.62
CA THR A 22 -9.47 -12.02 -3.23
C THR A 22 -8.39 -10.94 -3.04
N VAL A 23 -7.47 -10.81 -4.01
CA VAL A 23 -6.32 -9.90 -3.92
C VAL A 23 -6.73 -8.43 -3.81
N PRO A 24 -7.71 -7.90 -4.59
CA PRO A 24 -8.11 -6.50 -4.49
C PRO A 24 -8.62 -6.12 -3.09
N GLY A 25 -9.43 -6.96 -2.46
CA GLY A 25 -9.96 -6.70 -1.11
C GLY A 25 -8.86 -6.66 -0.05
N LEU A 26 -7.84 -7.52 -0.17
CA LEU A 26 -6.67 -7.51 0.72
C LEU A 26 -5.85 -6.22 0.54
N LEU A 27 -5.62 -5.80 -0.70
CA LEU A 27 -4.92 -4.55 -1.01
C LEU A 27 -5.69 -3.32 -0.52
N GLU A 28 -7.02 -3.34 -0.61
CA GLU A 28 -7.89 -2.27 -0.11
C GLU A 28 -7.87 -2.18 1.42
N GLY A 29 -7.84 -3.33 2.11
CA GLY A 29 -7.66 -3.40 3.56
C GLY A 29 -6.32 -2.84 4.02
N LEU A 30 -5.23 -3.20 3.33
CA LEU A 30 -3.91 -2.63 3.56
C LEU A 30 -3.91 -1.11 3.29
N ALA A 31 -4.51 -0.66 2.20
CA ALA A 31 -4.61 0.76 1.88
C ALA A 31 -5.36 1.54 2.98
N LYS A 32 -6.47 1.01 3.51
CA LYS A 32 -7.20 1.65 4.61
C LYS A 32 -6.34 1.79 5.87
N ILE A 33 -5.56 0.77 6.21
CA ILE A 33 -4.60 0.81 7.33
C ILE A 33 -3.48 1.84 7.08
N LEU A 34 -3.13 2.09 5.82
CA LEU A 34 -2.07 3.04 5.47
C LEU A 34 -2.56 4.49 5.33
N TYR A 35 -3.87 4.74 5.10
CA TYR A 35 -4.40 6.08 4.77
C TYR A 35 -5.41 6.68 5.77
N GLY A 36 -5.77 6.01 6.88
CA GLY A 36 -6.60 6.61 7.93
C GLY A 36 -5.82 7.55 8.87
N ALA A 37 -6.50 8.52 9.51
CA ALA A 37 -5.88 9.59 10.32
C ALA A 37 -5.62 9.24 11.81
N LYS A 38 -5.93 8.03 12.27
CA LYS A 38 -5.57 7.48 13.60
C LYS A 38 -4.23 6.73 13.56
N GLU A 39 -3.69 6.55 12.37
CA GLU A 39 -2.65 5.58 12.04
C GLU A 39 -1.22 6.12 12.09
N SER A 40 -0.97 7.41 12.35
CA SER A 40 0.40 7.95 12.38
C SER A 40 1.26 7.42 13.54
N GLU A 41 0.67 7.12 14.71
CA GLU A 41 1.38 6.49 15.84
C GLU A 41 1.68 5.01 15.55
N GLU A 42 0.68 4.26 15.07
CA GLU A 42 0.84 2.85 14.69
C GLU A 42 1.77 2.68 13.48
N TYR A 43 1.73 3.62 12.54
CA TYR A 43 2.68 3.71 11.42
C TYR A 43 4.10 4.00 11.93
N GLY A 44 4.25 4.93 12.87
CA GLY A 44 5.53 5.20 13.53
C GLY A 44 6.09 3.95 14.24
N LYS A 45 5.24 3.19 14.93
CA LYS A 45 5.60 1.91 15.55
C LYS A 45 6.00 0.86 14.51
N ALA A 46 5.28 0.76 13.40
CA ALA A 46 5.59 -0.17 12.32
C ALA A 46 6.95 0.13 11.68
N VAL A 47 7.23 1.40 11.38
CA VAL A 47 8.53 1.88 10.87
C VAL A 47 9.66 1.57 11.87
N ALA A 48 9.44 1.83 13.16
CA ALA A 48 10.43 1.56 14.20
C ALA A 48 10.73 0.05 14.34
N ASN A 49 9.69 -0.79 14.29
CA ASN A 49 9.83 -2.24 14.36
C ASN A 49 10.55 -2.80 13.12
N PHE A 50 10.28 -2.25 11.93
CA PHE A 50 10.99 -2.63 10.71
C PHE A 50 12.50 -2.33 10.80
N PHE A 51 12.87 -1.12 11.23
CA PHE A 51 14.27 -0.77 11.47
C PHE A 51 14.95 -1.69 12.50
N LYS A 52 14.25 -2.00 13.59
CA LYS A 52 14.75 -2.90 14.64
C LYS A 52 15.00 -4.31 14.09
N ALA A 53 14.06 -4.87 13.32
CA ALA A 53 14.19 -6.20 12.71
C ALA A 53 15.37 -6.28 11.73
N LEU A 54 15.62 -5.22 10.95
CA LEU A 54 16.80 -5.15 10.06
C LEU A 54 18.11 -5.19 10.84
N LYS A 55 18.18 -4.47 11.98
CA LYS A 55 19.37 -4.51 12.83
C LYS A 55 19.57 -5.88 13.48
N GLU A 56 18.50 -6.50 13.96
CA GLU A 56 18.52 -7.82 14.59
C GLU A 56 18.94 -8.93 13.61
N SER A 57 18.68 -8.76 12.31
CA SER A 57 19.15 -9.68 11.27
C SER A 57 20.63 -9.49 10.89
N GLY A 58 21.34 -8.58 11.56
CA GLY A 58 22.78 -8.35 11.40
C GLY A 58 23.14 -7.21 10.45
N MET A 59 22.16 -6.42 10.01
CA MET A 59 22.42 -5.25 9.16
C MET A 59 23.08 -4.11 9.96
N SER A 60 24.00 -3.37 9.33
CA SER A 60 24.59 -2.19 9.97
C SER A 60 23.53 -1.10 10.18
N ASN A 61 23.75 -0.20 11.16
CA ASN A 61 22.83 0.91 11.43
C ASN A 61 22.57 1.76 10.17
N GLU A 62 23.62 2.05 9.39
CA GLU A 62 23.54 2.85 8.16
C GLU A 62 22.66 2.19 7.09
N GLN A 63 22.86 0.89 6.86
CA GLN A 63 22.10 0.12 5.88
C GLN A 63 20.63 -0.02 6.28
N ALA A 64 20.37 -0.33 7.57
CA ALA A 64 19.01 -0.43 8.09
C ALA A 64 18.27 0.92 8.02
N TYR A 65 18.98 2.01 8.29
CA TYR A 65 18.44 3.37 8.19
C TYR A 65 18.09 3.74 6.74
N GLN A 66 19.00 3.48 5.79
CA GLN A 66 18.74 3.75 4.37
C GLN A 66 17.52 2.98 3.86
N LEU A 67 17.44 1.67 4.12
CA LEU A 67 16.31 0.85 3.68
C LEU A 67 14.97 1.27 4.31
N THR A 68 14.98 1.64 5.60
CA THR A 68 13.79 2.14 6.29
C THR A 68 13.35 3.49 5.71
N ARG A 69 14.29 4.40 5.47
CA ARG A 69 14.04 5.70 4.84
C ARG A 69 13.47 5.54 3.44
N ASP A 70 14.07 4.68 2.62
CA ASP A 70 13.64 4.46 1.24
C ASP A 70 12.25 3.79 1.18
N TYR A 71 11.95 2.88 2.12
CA TYR A 71 10.61 2.33 2.32
C TYR A 71 9.57 3.42 2.64
N MET A 72 9.88 4.30 3.59
CA MET A 72 9.02 5.43 3.96
C MET A 72 8.83 6.42 2.80
N SER A 73 9.88 6.71 2.02
CA SER A 73 9.83 7.63 0.88
C SER A 73 9.00 7.09 -0.27
N ASN A 74 9.06 5.79 -0.54
CA ASN A 74 8.24 5.15 -1.57
C ASN A 74 6.75 5.12 -1.18
N MET A 75 6.44 5.01 0.11
CA MET A 75 5.05 5.10 0.60
C MET A 75 4.51 6.53 0.64
N SER A 76 5.34 7.52 0.98
CA SER A 76 4.90 8.91 1.17
C SER A 76 4.65 9.65 -0.14
N LEU A 77 5.42 9.42 -1.20
CA LEU A 77 5.34 10.27 -2.39
C LEU A 77 4.17 9.93 -3.33
N GLY A 78 3.83 8.65 -3.51
CA GLY A 78 2.78 8.26 -4.46
C GLY A 78 1.37 8.67 -4.03
N ASN A 79 1.09 8.63 -2.73
CA ASN A 79 -0.28 8.73 -2.22
C ASN A 79 -0.58 10.08 -1.57
N ILE A 80 0.42 10.74 -0.98
CA ILE A 80 0.26 12.12 -0.49
C ILE A 80 0.13 13.08 -1.68
N VAL A 81 0.94 12.91 -2.74
CA VAL A 81 0.86 13.75 -3.95
C VAL A 81 -0.47 13.55 -4.68
N LYS A 82 -0.96 12.31 -4.79
CA LYS A 82 -2.26 12.01 -5.40
C LYS A 82 -3.43 12.53 -4.55
N GLY A 83 -3.35 12.42 -3.23
CA GLY A 83 -4.35 12.96 -2.29
C GLY A 83 -4.44 14.49 -2.32
N VAL A 84 -3.30 15.17 -2.42
CA VAL A 84 -3.24 16.64 -2.56
C VAL A 84 -3.73 17.10 -3.94
N ALA A 85 -3.34 16.41 -5.01
CA ALA A 85 -3.78 16.73 -6.38
C ALA A 85 -5.30 16.52 -6.59
N GLN A 86 -5.88 15.45 -6.06
CA GLN A 86 -7.33 15.22 -6.14
C GLN A 86 -8.14 16.21 -5.28
N SER A 87 -7.61 16.61 -4.12
CA SER A 87 -8.27 17.61 -3.27
C SER A 87 -8.29 18.98 -3.94
N GLY A 88 -7.19 19.39 -4.57
CA GLY A 88 -7.10 20.64 -5.34
C GLY A 88 -8.01 20.67 -6.59
N ASP A 89 -8.09 19.55 -7.34
CA ASP A 89 -8.95 19.46 -8.55
C ASP A 89 -10.46 19.49 -8.22
N SER A 90 -10.84 18.99 -7.03
CA SER A 90 -12.24 18.97 -6.60
C SER A 90 -12.74 20.29 -6.02
N ASP A 91 -11.87 21.07 -5.39
CA ASP A 91 -12.23 22.35 -4.76
C ASP A 91 -12.38 23.48 -5.79
N TRP A 92 -11.57 23.50 -6.86
CA TRP A 92 -11.73 24.49 -7.94
C TRP A 92 -13.01 24.28 -8.76
N LYS A 93 -13.34 23.03 -9.13
CA LYS A 93 -14.58 22.69 -9.85
C LYS A 93 -15.85 22.93 -9.03
N ARG A 94 -15.75 22.93 -7.70
CA ARG A 94 -16.87 23.26 -6.80
C ARG A 94 -17.09 24.77 -6.74
N LYS A 95 -16.01 25.57 -6.70
CA LYS A 95 -16.09 27.03 -6.68
C LYS A 95 -16.64 27.64 -7.96
N GLU A 96 -16.32 27.07 -9.13
CA GLU A 96 -16.87 27.55 -10.41
C GLU A 96 -18.36 27.29 -10.55
N ARG A 97 -18.84 26.11 -10.11
CA ARG A 97 -20.25 25.72 -10.22
C ARG A 97 -21.18 26.45 -9.25
N SER A 98 -20.64 27.06 -8.19
CA SER A 98 -21.41 27.88 -7.24
C SER A 98 -21.46 29.37 -7.62
N GLN A 99 -20.83 29.77 -8.73
CA GLN A 99 -20.84 31.14 -9.24
C GLN A 99 -21.73 31.28 -10.50
N GLU A 100 -22.38 30.21 -10.95
CA GLU A 100 -23.29 30.17 -12.11
C GLU A 100 -24.78 30.08 -11.73
N ASP A 101 -25.13 30.05 -10.43
CA ASP A 101 -26.51 30.10 -9.92
C ASP A 101 -26.82 31.46 -9.24
#